data_AF-A0A367LYW1-F1
#
_entry.id   AF-A0A367LYW1-F1
#
_cell.length_a   1.000
_cell.length_b   1.000
_cell.length_c   1.000
_cell.angle_alpha   90.00
_cell.angle_beta   90.00
_cell.angle_gamma   90.00
#
_symmetry.space_group_name_H-M   'P 1'
#
loop_
_entity.id
_entity.type
_entity.pdbx_description
1 polymer ?
#
loop_
_entity_poly.entity_id
_entity_poly.type
_entity_poly.pdbx_seq_one_letter_code
_entity_poly.pdbx_strand_id
1 'polypeptide(L)'
;LPVLAVVLLSGWLLSGVREIGMDARGVYERFGKPVAVLGPGLHLGLPWPLGRVLAVEHGVVHELATSVAAGDGGAEPLAPAEGPAPDSANRLWDASHVSEKSQVIASLADHRQSFQIVNMDVRIVYRIALDDASALAATYRSADVPTLVRSTASRVLVHAFASRTLDEVLGEQRAGLAEQIG
;
A
#
# COMPACT_ATOMS: atom_id res chain seq x y z
N LEU A 1 -4.26 51.65 0.45
CA LEU A 1 -4.72 50.83 -0.70
C LEU A 1 -3.58 50.22 -1.54
N PRO A 2 -2.58 50.98 -2.05
CA PRO A 2 -1.57 50.39 -2.97
C PRO A 2 -0.70 49.32 -2.30
N VAL A 3 -0.28 49.54 -1.04
CA VAL A 3 0.53 48.57 -0.28
C VAL A 3 -0.22 47.25 -0.08
N LEU A 4 -1.52 47.31 0.25
CA LEU A 4 -2.36 46.12 0.43
C LEU A 4 -2.46 45.30 -0.86
N ALA A 5 -2.62 45.97 -2.01
CA ALA A 5 -2.68 45.31 -3.31
C ALA A 5 -1.37 44.59 -3.65
N VAL A 6 -0.23 45.21 -3.35
CA VAL A 6 1.10 44.60 -3.55
C VAL A 6 1.27 43.37 -2.65
N VAL A 7 0.89 43.46 -1.38
CA VAL A 7 0.98 42.32 -0.44
C VAL A 7 0.12 41.14 -0.91
N LEU A 8 -1.12 41.40 -1.33
CA LEU A 8 -2.02 40.35 -1.84
C LEU A 8 -1.49 39.72 -3.14
N LEU A 9 -0.97 40.53 -4.06
CA LEU A 9 -0.39 40.06 -5.31
C LEU A 9 0.85 39.18 -5.06
N SER A 10 1.73 39.60 -4.15
CA SER A 10 2.92 38.84 -3.76
C SER A 10 2.55 37.51 -3.10
N GLY A 11 1.58 37.51 -2.18
CA GLY A 11 1.07 36.27 -1.57
C GLY A 11 0.42 35.34 -2.60
N TRP A 12 -0.32 35.91 -3.56
CA TRP A 12 -0.89 35.15 -4.66
C TRP A 12 0.19 34.53 -5.54
N LEU A 13 1.23 35.27 -5.94
CA LEU A 13 2.37 34.74 -6.71
C LEU A 13 3.14 33.65 -5.94
N LEU A 14 3.39 33.86 -4.65
CA LEU A 14 4.08 32.87 -3.81
C LEU A 14 3.32 31.55 -3.71
N SER A 15 1.98 31.56 -3.85
CA SER A 15 1.17 30.34 -3.82
C SER A 15 1.49 29.35 -4.96
N GLY A 16 2.16 29.83 -6.02
CA GLY A 16 2.65 29.02 -7.13
C GLY A 16 4.01 28.35 -6.86
N VAL A 17 4.73 28.73 -5.81
CA VAL A 17 6.01 28.09 -5.42
C VAL A 17 5.72 26.79 -4.68
N ARG A 18 6.28 25.67 -5.15
CA ARG A 18 6.11 24.36 -4.52
C ARG A 18 7.43 23.60 -4.47
N GLU A 19 7.68 22.98 -3.33
CA GLU A 19 8.80 22.07 -3.13
C GLU A 19 8.29 20.63 -3.20
N ILE A 20 9.02 19.79 -3.93
CA ILE A 20 8.77 18.36 -4.05
C ILE A 20 9.94 17.61 -3.40
N GLY A 21 9.62 16.76 -2.42
CA GLY A 21 10.59 15.93 -1.71
C GLY A 21 11.29 14.91 -2.62
N MET A 22 12.46 14.43 -2.19
CA MET A 22 13.29 13.50 -2.98
C MET A 22 12.66 12.12 -3.19
N ASP A 23 11.73 11.74 -2.31
CA ASP A 23 10.93 10.52 -2.30
C ASP A 23 9.60 10.66 -3.06
N ALA A 24 9.35 11.84 -3.64
CA ALA A 24 8.10 12.19 -4.29
C ALA A 24 8.30 12.76 -5.70
N ARG A 25 7.25 12.65 -6.50
CA ARG A 25 7.07 13.33 -7.78
C ARG A 25 5.78 14.13 -7.75
N GLY A 26 5.77 15.30 -8.36
CA GLY A 26 4.60 16.17 -8.38
C GLY A 26 3.85 16.04 -9.70
N VAL A 27 2.60 15.58 -9.67
CA VAL A 27 1.72 15.69 -10.84
C VAL A 27 1.18 17.12 -10.90
N TYR A 28 1.59 17.86 -11.93
CA TYR A 28 1.16 19.24 -12.15
C TYR A 28 -0.18 19.28 -12.90
N GLU A 29 -1.17 19.87 -12.24
CA GLU A 29 -2.48 20.16 -12.79
C GLU A 29 -2.59 21.64 -13.17
N ARG A 30 -3.17 21.87 -14.35
CA ARG A 30 -3.60 23.20 -14.78
C ARG A 30 -5.10 23.16 -15.07
N PHE A 31 -5.87 23.96 -14.36
CA PHE A 31 -7.35 23.94 -14.42
C PHE A 31 -7.95 22.52 -14.25
N GLY A 32 -7.37 21.70 -13.36
CA GLY A 32 -7.82 20.34 -13.11
C GLY A 32 -7.45 19.31 -14.18
N LYS A 33 -6.64 19.67 -15.18
CA LYS A 33 -6.08 18.72 -16.15
C LYS A 33 -4.61 18.43 -15.82
N PRO A 34 -4.19 17.16 -15.76
CA PRO A 34 -2.78 16.83 -15.61
C PRO A 34 -2.00 17.24 -16.87
N VAL A 35 -0.95 18.04 -16.71
CA VAL A 35 -0.13 18.58 -17.81
C VAL A 35 1.26 17.96 -17.83
N ALA A 36 1.88 17.78 -16.67
CA ALA A 36 3.25 17.30 -16.56
C ALA A 36 3.48 16.58 -15.23
N VAL A 37 4.48 15.71 -15.19
CA VAL A 37 5.03 15.15 -13.96
C VAL A 37 6.35 15.88 -13.68
N LEU A 38 6.47 16.39 -12.47
CA LEU A 38 7.62 17.16 -11.99
C LEU A 38 8.45 16.25 -11.08
N GLY A 39 9.76 16.21 -11.32
CA GLY A 39 10.70 15.51 -10.46
C GLY A 39 10.94 16.23 -9.12
N PRO A 40 11.78 15.67 -8.25
CA PRO A 40 12.10 16.29 -6.96
C PRO A 40 12.80 17.65 -7.15
N GLY A 41 12.51 18.60 -6.26
CA GLY A 41 13.07 19.95 -6.28
C GLY A 41 12.04 21.07 -6.17
N LEU A 42 12.51 22.30 -6.35
CA LEU A 42 11.69 23.50 -6.29
C LEU A 42 11.10 23.83 -7.66
N HIS A 43 9.78 23.92 -7.73
CA HIS A 43 9.04 24.21 -8.95
C HIS A 43 8.18 25.46 -8.81
N LEU A 44 8.09 26.19 -9.92
CA LEU A 44 7.22 27.35 -10.07
C LEU A 44 6.05 26.98 -10.98
N GLY A 45 4.86 27.05 -10.43
CA GLY A 45 3.61 26.83 -11.15
C GLY A 45 2.74 28.07 -11.19
N LEU A 46 1.65 27.97 -11.96
CA LEU A 46 0.56 28.93 -11.86
C LEU A 46 0.05 29.02 -10.41
N PRO A 47 -0.16 30.22 -9.89
CA PRO A 47 -0.73 30.42 -8.56
C PRO A 47 -2.13 29.84 -8.47
N TRP A 48 -2.54 29.52 -7.25
CA TRP A 48 -3.87 28.99 -6.98
C TRP A 48 -4.94 30.03 -7.36
N PRO A 49 -6.10 29.66 -7.97
CA PRO A 49 -6.61 28.29 -8.21
C PRO A 49 -6.27 27.72 -9.59
N LEU A 50 -5.44 28.39 -10.39
CA LEU A 50 -5.21 28.04 -11.80
C LEU A 50 -4.28 26.82 -11.96
N GLY A 51 -3.37 26.62 -11.00
CA GLY A 51 -2.45 25.50 -10.94
C GLY A 51 -2.48 24.78 -9.59
N ARG A 52 -2.28 23.47 -9.62
CA ARG A 52 -2.09 22.62 -8.43
C ARG A 52 -0.99 21.59 -8.71
N VAL A 53 -0.27 21.19 -7.66
CA VAL A 53 0.70 20.08 -7.72
C VAL A 53 0.22 19.04 -6.72
N LEU A 54 0.00 17.82 -7.19
CA LEU A 54 -0.31 16.66 -6.36
C LEU A 54 0.97 15.87 -6.14
N ALA A 55 1.43 15.75 -4.90
CA ALA A 55 2.56 14.90 -4.58
C ALA A 55 2.14 13.43 -4.69
N VAL A 56 2.89 12.66 -5.47
CA VAL A 56 2.74 11.22 -5.68
C VAL A 56 4.05 10.58 -5.28
N GLU A 57 4.00 9.45 -4.60
CA GLU A 57 5.19 8.73 -4.18
C GLU A 57 6.05 8.29 -5.37
N HIS A 58 7.36 8.30 -5.15
CA HIS A 58 8.35 7.89 -6.15
C HIS A 58 9.33 6.89 -5.53
N GLY A 59 9.17 5.61 -5.90
CA GLY A 59 10.07 4.55 -5.44
C GLY A 59 9.78 4.01 -4.03
N VAL A 60 8.73 4.49 -3.36
CA VAL A 60 8.27 3.94 -2.08
C VAL A 60 7.77 2.51 -2.28
N VAL A 61 8.28 1.60 -1.44
CA VAL A 61 7.89 0.20 -1.42
C VAL A 61 6.86 0.02 -0.31
N HIS A 62 5.70 -0.51 -0.69
CA HIS A 62 4.60 -0.80 0.21
C HIS A 62 4.54 -2.28 0.51
N GLU A 63 4.28 -2.60 1.77
CA GLU A 63 4.01 -3.96 2.22
C GLU A 63 2.54 -4.09 2.60
N LEU A 64 1.82 -5.01 1.95
CA LEU A 64 0.46 -5.37 2.30
C LEU A 64 0.43 -6.77 2.89
N ALA A 65 -0.13 -6.87 4.09
CA ALA A 65 -0.55 -8.15 4.62
C ALA A 65 -1.84 -8.61 3.94
N THR A 66 -1.94 -9.91 3.69
CA THR A 66 -3.08 -10.51 2.98
C THR A 66 -4.32 -10.68 3.87
N SER A 67 -4.19 -10.54 5.21
CA SER A 67 -5.33 -10.63 6.13
C SER A 67 -5.98 -9.26 6.38
N VAL A 68 -7.30 -9.27 6.57
CA VAL A 68 -8.01 -8.18 7.24
C VAL A 68 -7.84 -8.47 8.72
N ALA A 69 -6.97 -7.73 9.40
CA ALA A 69 -7.12 -7.60 10.84
C ALA A 69 -8.48 -6.93 11.06
N ALA A 70 -9.52 -7.73 11.30
CA ALA A 70 -10.77 -7.26 11.83
C ALA A 70 -10.49 -6.87 13.28
N GLY A 71 -10.09 -5.63 13.51
CA GLY A 71 -9.84 -5.13 14.84
C GLY A 71 -9.04 -3.86 14.79
N ASP A 72 -9.68 -2.76 15.17
CA ASP A 72 -9.04 -1.53 15.61
C ASP A 72 -7.82 -1.88 16.49
N GLY A 73 -6.62 -1.70 15.94
CA GLY A 73 -5.38 -1.60 16.71
C GLY A 73 -5.33 -0.24 17.40
N GLY A 74 -6.36 0.07 18.20
CA GLY A 74 -6.38 1.25 19.06
C GLY A 74 -5.09 1.26 19.88
N ALA A 75 -4.33 2.34 19.77
CA ALA A 75 -3.09 2.51 20.50
C ALA A 75 -3.34 2.22 21.99
N GLU A 76 -2.71 1.17 22.52
CA GLU A 76 -2.78 0.81 23.92
C GLU A 76 -2.28 2.01 24.76
N PRO A 77 -3.00 2.43 25.81
CA PRO A 77 -2.54 3.47 26.71
C PRO A 77 -1.16 3.13 27.27
N LEU A 78 -0.23 4.09 27.25
CA LEU A 78 1.11 3.91 27.80
C LEU A 78 1.04 3.55 29.29
N ALA A 79 1.48 2.34 29.63
CA ALA A 79 1.60 1.90 31.02
C ALA A 79 2.81 2.58 31.70
N PRO A 80 2.73 2.88 33.01
CA PRO A 80 3.87 3.40 33.77
C PRO A 80 5.02 2.39 33.82
N ALA A 81 6.26 2.86 33.69
CA ALA A 81 7.46 2.02 33.57
C ALA A 81 7.76 1.16 34.83
N GLU A 82 7.33 1.62 36.00
CA GLU A 82 7.59 0.98 37.31
C GLU A 82 6.38 0.17 37.83
N GLY A 83 5.38 -0.10 36.98
CA GLY A 83 4.18 -0.87 37.32
C GLY A 83 4.30 -2.37 37.02
N PRO A 84 3.38 -3.20 37.52
CA PRO A 84 3.24 -4.57 37.02
C PRO A 84 3.01 -4.54 35.51
N ALA A 85 3.67 -5.44 34.78
CA ALA A 85 3.55 -5.53 33.33
C ALA A 85 2.06 -5.67 32.95
N PRO A 86 1.55 -4.87 32.00
CA PRO A 86 0.15 -4.95 31.60
C PRO A 86 -0.17 -6.34 31.05
N ASP A 87 -1.38 -6.83 31.31
CA ASP A 87 -1.83 -8.17 30.85
C ASP A 87 -1.76 -8.32 29.32
N SER A 88 -1.77 -7.20 28.58
CA SER A 88 -1.55 -7.17 27.12
C SER A 88 -0.11 -7.50 26.69
N ALA A 89 0.89 -7.34 27.56
CA ALA A 89 2.28 -7.73 27.30
C ALA A 89 2.50 -9.25 27.33
N ASN A 90 1.54 -10.02 27.87
CA ASN A 90 1.58 -11.48 27.92
C ASN A 90 1.02 -12.15 26.64
N ARG A 91 0.98 -11.42 25.52
CA ARG A 91 0.38 -11.88 24.25
C ARG A 91 1.40 -12.28 23.18
N LEU A 92 2.64 -12.60 23.56
CA LEU A 92 3.70 -13.00 22.61
C LEU A 92 3.30 -14.23 21.76
N TRP A 93 2.42 -15.08 22.29
CA TRP A 93 1.92 -16.29 21.63
C TRP A 93 0.43 -16.26 21.24
N ASP A 94 -0.33 -15.24 21.69
CA ASP A 94 -1.76 -15.05 21.39
C ASP A 94 -2.01 -13.97 20.31
N ALA A 95 -0.95 -13.30 19.85
CA ALA A 95 -1.05 -12.33 18.78
C ALA A 95 -1.31 -13.08 17.46
N SER A 96 -2.57 -13.08 17.00
CA SER A 96 -2.90 -13.41 15.62
C SER A 96 -2.02 -12.58 14.70
N HIS A 97 -1.12 -13.22 13.96
CA HIS A 97 -0.22 -12.50 13.07
C HIS A 97 -1.09 -11.89 11.97
N VAL A 98 -0.93 -10.58 11.71
CA VAL A 98 -1.71 -9.84 10.70
C VAL A 98 -1.55 -10.43 9.28
N SER A 99 -0.67 -11.41 9.09
CA SER A 99 -0.49 -12.15 7.86
C SER A 99 -1.09 -13.56 7.84
N GLU A 100 -1.60 -14.07 8.96
CA GLU A 100 -2.06 -15.45 9.08
C GLU A 100 -3.41 -15.66 8.37
N LYS A 101 -3.41 -16.41 7.26
CA LYS A 101 -4.64 -16.86 6.58
C LYS A 101 -4.82 -18.36 6.75
N SER A 102 -5.88 -18.78 7.43
CA SER A 102 -6.37 -20.16 7.41
C SER A 102 -7.23 -20.40 6.17
N GLN A 103 -6.76 -21.23 5.24
CA GLN A 103 -7.53 -21.63 4.06
C GLN A 103 -7.78 -23.14 4.07
N VAL A 104 -9.03 -23.55 3.83
CA VAL A 104 -9.41 -24.96 3.71
C VAL A 104 -9.00 -25.44 2.33
N ILE A 105 -8.05 -26.36 2.26
CA ILE A 105 -7.60 -26.99 1.01
C ILE A 105 -8.11 -28.43 1.02
N ALA A 106 -8.69 -28.86 -0.10
CA ALA A 106 -9.10 -30.26 -0.28
C ALA A 106 -7.85 -31.12 -0.52
N SER A 107 -7.67 -32.15 0.30
CA SER A 107 -6.61 -33.14 0.19
C SER A 107 -7.18 -34.46 -0.29
N LEU A 108 -6.46 -35.14 -1.18
CA LEU A 108 -6.86 -36.42 -1.75
C LEU A 108 -5.75 -37.43 -1.45
N ALA A 109 -5.96 -38.24 -0.43
CA ALA A 109 -5.06 -39.34 -0.05
C ALA A 109 -5.87 -40.64 0.01
N ASP A 110 -5.42 -41.67 -0.71
CA ASP A 110 -6.03 -43.01 -0.77
C ASP A 110 -7.56 -43.02 -1.02
N HIS A 111 -8.01 -42.42 -2.13
CA HIS A 111 -9.42 -42.42 -2.57
C HIS A 111 -10.44 -41.87 -1.55
N ARG A 112 -10.00 -41.13 -0.53
CA ARG A 112 -10.86 -40.44 0.43
C ARG A 112 -10.59 -38.94 0.38
N GLN A 113 -11.64 -38.14 0.19
CA GLN A 113 -11.56 -36.68 0.29
C GLN A 113 -11.40 -36.29 1.76
N SER A 114 -10.34 -35.56 2.10
CA SER A 114 -10.16 -34.95 3.41
C SER A 114 -9.98 -33.43 3.26
N PHE A 115 -10.36 -32.68 4.28
CA PHE A 115 -10.17 -31.22 4.34
C PHE A 115 -9.06 -30.94 5.34
N GLN A 116 -8.00 -30.24 4.91
CA GLN A 116 -6.95 -29.75 5.81
C GLN A 116 -6.97 -28.23 5.85
N ILE A 117 -6.84 -27.67 7.04
CA ILE A 117 -6.72 -26.22 7.27
C ILE A 117 -5.22 -25.91 7.25
N VAL A 118 -4.82 -25.01 6.36
CA VAL A 118 -3.43 -24.60 6.22
C VAL A 118 -3.34 -23.11 6.52
N ASN A 119 -2.47 -22.77 7.46
CA ASN A 119 -2.15 -21.38 7.77
C ASN A 119 -0.99 -20.95 6.87
N MET A 120 -1.22 -19.95 6.03
CA MET A 120 -0.20 -19.35 5.17
C MET A 120 0.00 -17.89 5.52
N ASP A 121 1.25 -17.49 5.70
CA ASP A 121 1.68 -16.09 5.76
C ASP A 121 2.09 -15.67 4.35
N VAL A 122 1.33 -14.74 3.74
CA VAL A 122 1.68 -14.14 2.44
C VAL A 122 1.78 -12.64 2.60
N ARG A 123 2.99 -12.11 2.38
CA ARG A 123 3.31 -10.69 2.31
C ARG A 123 3.42 -10.26 0.85
N ILE A 124 2.64 -9.25 0.48
CA ILE A 124 2.68 -8.67 -0.87
C ILE A 124 3.48 -7.38 -0.80
N VAL A 125 4.60 -7.34 -1.53
CA VAL A 125 5.44 -6.15 -1.65
C VAL A 125 5.20 -5.53 -3.02
N TYR A 126 4.86 -4.25 -3.07
CA TYR A 126 4.62 -3.56 -4.34
C TYR A 126 5.19 -2.14 -4.34
N ARG A 127 5.42 -1.60 -5.53
CA ARG A 127 5.75 -0.19 -5.74
C ARG A 127 5.06 0.32 -6.99
N ILE A 128 4.72 1.59 -7.01
CA ILE A 128 4.31 2.26 -8.25
C ILE A 128 5.55 2.39 -9.13
N ALA A 129 5.43 2.05 -10.41
CA ALA A 129 6.55 2.16 -11.34
C ALA A 129 7.02 3.63 -11.46
N LEU A 130 8.31 3.79 -11.75
CA LEU A 130 9.01 5.07 -11.74
C LEU A 130 8.64 5.97 -12.93
N ASP A 131 7.94 5.44 -13.93
CA ASP A 131 7.49 6.18 -15.10
C ASP A 131 6.29 7.10 -14.81
N ASP A 132 6.20 8.16 -15.58
CA ASP A 132 5.15 9.19 -15.45
C ASP A 132 3.74 8.66 -15.72
N ALA A 133 3.60 7.69 -16.64
CA ALA A 133 2.30 7.13 -17.00
C ALA A 133 1.70 6.35 -15.82
N SER A 134 2.52 5.60 -15.10
CA SER A 134 2.16 4.88 -13.88
C SER A 134 1.83 5.84 -12.72
N ALA A 135 2.51 6.99 -12.64
CA ALA A 135 2.17 8.06 -11.69
C ALA A 135 0.73 8.54 -11.92
N LEU A 136 0.43 8.91 -13.17
CA LEU A 136 -0.87 9.44 -13.57
C LEU A 136 -1.98 8.39 -13.40
N ALA A 137 -1.68 7.13 -13.72
CA ALA A 137 -2.63 6.03 -13.53
C ALA A 137 -2.93 5.80 -12.05
N ALA A 138 -1.91 5.80 -11.17
CA ALA A 138 -2.11 5.66 -9.74
C ALA A 138 -2.95 6.81 -9.15
N THR A 139 -2.76 8.05 -9.61
CA THR A 139 -3.49 9.22 -9.10
C THR A 139 -4.92 9.34 -9.64
N TYR A 140 -5.15 9.09 -10.93
CA TYR A 140 -6.44 9.37 -11.58
C TYR A 140 -7.26 8.15 -12.00
N ARG A 141 -6.64 6.97 -12.10
CA ARG A 141 -7.33 5.74 -12.52
C ARG A 141 -7.58 4.77 -11.36
N SER A 142 -7.00 5.02 -10.20
CA SER A 142 -7.19 4.22 -9.00
C SER A 142 -7.73 5.09 -7.87
N ALA A 143 -8.89 4.72 -7.33
CA ALA A 143 -9.43 5.36 -6.13
C ALA A 143 -8.70 4.88 -4.86
N ASP A 144 -8.21 3.64 -4.86
CA ASP A 144 -7.53 3.00 -3.73
C ASP A 144 -6.59 1.91 -4.25
N VAL A 145 -5.30 2.26 -4.45
CA VAL A 145 -4.27 1.35 -4.96
C VAL A 145 -4.08 0.13 -4.02
N PRO A 146 -3.95 0.30 -2.68
CA PRO A 146 -3.88 -0.83 -1.75
C PRO A 146 -4.99 -1.87 -1.92
N THR A 147 -6.24 -1.43 -2.02
CA THR A 147 -7.39 -2.34 -2.15
C THR A 147 -7.39 -3.07 -3.50
N LEU A 148 -7.00 -2.41 -4.59
CA LEU A 148 -6.86 -3.03 -5.91
C LEU A 148 -5.75 -4.10 -5.94
N VAL A 149 -4.58 -3.78 -5.39
CA VAL A 149 -3.45 -4.73 -5.31
C VAL A 149 -3.85 -5.94 -4.48
N ARG A 150 -4.45 -5.72 -3.31
CA ARG A 150 -4.89 -6.80 -2.41
C ARG A 150 -5.92 -7.73 -3.05
N SER A 151 -6.95 -7.17 -3.70
CA SER A 151 -8.02 -7.96 -4.32
C SER A 151 -7.51 -8.77 -5.52
N THR A 152 -6.61 -8.18 -6.32
CA THR A 152 -5.96 -8.86 -7.46
C THR A 152 -5.06 -9.99 -6.98
N ALA A 153 -4.18 -9.73 -6.02
CA ALA A 153 -3.29 -10.73 -5.45
C ALA A 153 -4.08 -11.88 -4.78
N SER A 154 -5.13 -11.55 -4.01
CA SER A 154 -6.00 -12.56 -3.42
C SER A 154 -6.65 -13.46 -4.48
N ARG A 155 -7.10 -12.89 -5.60
CA ARG A 155 -7.70 -13.66 -6.71
C ARG A 155 -6.69 -14.60 -7.36
N VAL A 156 -5.46 -14.12 -7.60
CA VAL A 156 -4.37 -14.95 -8.18
C VAL A 156 -4.00 -16.08 -7.23
N LEU A 157 -3.83 -15.78 -5.93
CA LEU A 157 -3.52 -16.77 -4.91
C LEU A 157 -4.62 -17.85 -4.82
N VAL A 158 -5.89 -17.45 -4.75
CA VAL A 158 -7.02 -18.40 -4.72
C VAL A 158 -7.02 -19.30 -5.96
N HIS A 159 -6.76 -18.74 -7.15
CA HIS A 159 -6.71 -19.52 -8.37
C HIS A 159 -5.53 -20.51 -8.39
N ALA A 160 -4.35 -20.07 -7.93
CA ALA A 160 -3.16 -20.91 -7.83
C ALA A 160 -3.40 -22.08 -6.85
N PHE A 161 -3.95 -21.81 -5.67
CA PHE A 161 -4.22 -22.85 -4.66
C PHE A 161 -5.40 -23.77 -5.03
N ALA A 162 -6.39 -23.29 -5.77
CA ALA A 162 -7.50 -24.14 -6.22
C ALA A 162 -7.06 -25.22 -7.23
N SER A 163 -5.91 -25.03 -7.87
CA SER A 163 -5.38 -25.93 -8.91
C SER A 163 -4.39 -26.98 -8.40
N ARG A 164 -3.98 -26.96 -7.12
CA ARG A 164 -2.94 -27.85 -6.57
C ARG A 164 -3.35 -28.50 -5.25
N THR A 165 -2.82 -29.70 -4.99
CA THR A 165 -3.00 -30.41 -3.72
C THR A 165 -1.96 -29.95 -2.69
N LEU A 166 -2.28 -30.12 -1.41
CA LEU A 166 -1.46 -29.64 -0.30
C LEU A 166 -0.01 -30.15 -0.30
N ASP A 167 0.22 -31.38 -0.80
CA ASP A 167 1.56 -31.98 -0.89
C ASP A 167 2.51 -31.22 -1.84
N GLU A 168 1.99 -30.58 -2.90
CA GLU A 168 2.82 -29.78 -3.81
C GLU A 168 3.24 -28.43 -3.20
N VAL A 169 2.44 -27.87 -2.29
CA VAL A 169 2.72 -26.57 -1.64
C VAL A 169 3.68 -26.72 -0.46
N LEU A 170 3.75 -27.91 0.15
CA LEU A 170 4.62 -28.22 1.28
C LEU A 170 5.95 -28.89 0.89
N GLY A 171 6.08 -29.38 -0.35
CA GLY A 171 7.30 -30.03 -0.87
C GLY A 171 8.36 -29.06 -1.43
N GLU A 172 9.30 -29.59 -2.22
CA GLU A 172 10.47 -28.87 -2.77
C GLU A 172 10.13 -27.67 -3.68
N GLN A 173 8.87 -27.48 -4.08
CA GLN A 173 8.46 -26.44 -5.02
C GLN A 173 8.15 -25.06 -4.40
N ARG A 174 8.35 -24.85 -3.09
CA ARG A 174 8.12 -23.53 -2.45
C ARG A 174 8.87 -22.38 -3.14
N ALA A 175 10.09 -22.61 -3.61
CA ALA A 175 10.88 -21.60 -4.31
C ALA A 175 10.33 -21.25 -5.71
N GLY A 176 9.80 -22.25 -6.43
CA GLY A 176 9.25 -22.06 -7.78
C GLY A 176 7.89 -21.35 -7.79
N LEU A 177 7.13 -21.42 -6.69
CA LEU A 177 5.83 -20.75 -6.57
C LEU A 177 5.96 -19.21 -6.57
N ALA A 178 6.97 -18.68 -5.88
CA ALA A 178 7.24 -17.24 -5.88
C ALA A 178 7.60 -16.72 -7.27
N GLU A 179 8.35 -17.52 -8.05
CA GLU A 179 8.83 -17.16 -9.39
C GLU A 179 7.74 -17.27 -10.48
N GLN A 180 6.72 -18.11 -10.29
CA GLN A 180 5.59 -18.23 -11.24
C GLN A 180 4.50 -17.17 -11.03
N ILE A 181 4.44 -16.54 -9.85
CA ILE A 181 3.39 -15.56 -9.48
C ILE A 181 3.87 -14.11 -9.64
N GLY A 182 5.18 -13.84 -9.55
CA GLY A 182 5.79 -12.52 -9.74
C GLY A 182 5.97 -12.13 -11.20
#